data_AF-A0A956DJL6-F1
#
_entry.id   AF-A0A956DJL6-F1
#
_cell.length_a   1.000
_cell.length_b   1.000
_cell.length_c   1.000
_cell.angle_alpha   90.00
_cell.angle_beta   90.00
_cell.angle_gamma   90.00
#
_symmetry.space_group_name_H-M   'P 1'
#
loop_
_entity.id
_entity.type
_entity.pdbx_description
1 polymer ?
#
loop_
_entity_poly.entity_id
_entity_poly.type
_entity_poly.pdbx_seq_one_letter_code
_entity_poly.pdbx_strand_id
1 'polypeptide(L)'
;MPAPYGLVEATPGFIVDRLDALAKALLLPRPSRDGFLFDASPAFYASCTASVVTLQRATRRIIHHLRIPCETVVVGFTPSLGAAARIEPDGANFFVEIDPRFRDDPHALGAILAHEMCHILAAQKGLRVLGNALDEVHVDLLALLTGLGPLTLNGIVDRRDGDQVLEHRSLGYLRADILEYAMGAVAARLGLAPRAVLASIDNPLVRRGVRAAMRKEGWRLRLGRAKPLTYGPAPSHEIVPCAGPEDGTCEARLRFPAGKLGKARCPTCGTERPFDGRLLEVVESETPTPLEDAVPPRVRFAKLRSRRRLVPASAKLGLAAVLLLPLAGIGLNAAQWLQRAAVGEPCTSDRACRSERCLRITASPQPWRAPATSFGDPELDAQLQDSLDRIADRMDPLSPNRDDGRFVKTVEAYCTDDCTSDDDCPAGLTCGEVRRFAVGPLGDDFIEGRGIVERACVKE
;
A
#
# COMPACT_ATOMS: atom_id res chain seq x y z
N MET A 1 -0.66 25.84 -9.20
CA MET A 1 -1.30 24.66 -8.60
C MET A 1 -0.43 23.46 -8.94
N PRO A 2 0.13 22.73 -7.96
CA PRO A 2 0.78 21.46 -8.28
C PRO A 2 -0.28 20.52 -8.89
N ALA A 3 0.09 19.81 -9.96
CA ALA A 3 -0.77 18.80 -10.57
C ALA A 3 -1.26 17.82 -9.49
N PRO A 4 -2.50 17.30 -9.56
CA PRO A 4 -2.92 16.23 -8.66
C PRO A 4 -1.88 15.13 -8.81
N TYR A 5 -1.15 14.86 -7.72
CA TYR A 5 -0.11 13.84 -7.66
C TYR A 5 -0.61 12.63 -8.44
N GLY A 6 0.11 12.30 -9.53
CA GLY A 6 -0.30 11.23 -10.41
C GLY A 6 -0.60 10.02 -9.56
N LEU A 7 -1.87 9.59 -9.57
CA LEU A 7 -2.33 8.35 -8.95
C LEU A 7 -1.26 7.32 -9.22
N VAL A 8 -0.50 6.94 -8.19
CA VAL A 8 0.45 5.85 -8.31
C VAL A 8 -0.38 4.70 -8.89
N GLU A 9 -0.03 4.20 -10.07
CA GLU A 9 -0.74 3.08 -10.69
C GLU A 9 -0.49 1.83 -9.84
N ALA A 10 -1.21 1.74 -8.73
CA ALA A 10 -1.09 0.70 -7.75
C ALA A 10 -1.74 -0.54 -8.34
N THR A 11 -0.91 -1.49 -8.76
CA THR A 11 -1.39 -2.80 -9.21
C THR A 11 -1.70 -3.69 -8.00
N PRO A 12 -2.55 -4.73 -8.15
CA PRO A 12 -2.77 -5.71 -7.10
C PRO A 12 -1.48 -6.35 -6.54
N GLY A 13 -0.47 -6.59 -7.39
CA GLY A 13 0.83 -7.11 -6.95
C GLY A 13 1.57 -6.12 -6.06
N PHE A 14 1.66 -4.87 -6.51
CA PHE A 14 2.25 -3.79 -5.73
C PHE A 14 1.59 -3.64 -4.35
N ILE A 15 0.25 -3.69 -4.28
CA ILE A 15 -0.47 -3.61 -3.00
C ILE A 15 -0.13 -4.77 -2.07
N VAL A 16 -0.09 -5.99 -2.57
CA VAL A 16 0.21 -7.17 -1.75
C VAL A 16 1.61 -7.08 -1.15
N ASP A 17 2.61 -6.67 -1.95
CA ASP A 17 3.98 -6.49 -1.48
C ASP A 17 4.07 -5.42 -0.38
N ARG A 18 3.34 -4.31 -0.51
CA ARG A 18 3.28 -3.26 0.53
C ARG A 18 2.55 -3.69 1.78
N LEU A 19 1.46 -4.44 1.65
CA LEU A 19 0.75 -5.00 2.80
C LEU A 19 1.67 -5.91 3.62
N ASP A 20 2.50 -6.73 2.95
CA ASP A 20 3.48 -7.59 3.63
C ASP A 20 4.55 -6.79 4.37
N ALA A 21 5.13 -5.80 3.69
CA ALA A 21 6.14 -4.93 4.25
C ALA A 21 5.63 -4.15 5.47
N LEU A 22 4.45 -3.53 5.34
CA LEU A 22 3.83 -2.75 6.40
C LEU A 22 3.42 -3.64 7.58
N ALA A 23 2.82 -4.81 7.32
CA ALA A 23 2.45 -5.73 8.39
C ALA A 23 3.67 -6.18 9.21
N LYS A 24 4.80 -6.47 8.53
CA LYS A 24 6.07 -6.81 9.19
C LYS A 24 6.64 -5.63 9.99
N ALA A 25 6.66 -4.43 9.42
CA ALA A 25 7.25 -3.25 10.04
C ALA A 25 6.43 -2.74 11.25
N LEU A 26 5.11 -2.87 11.19
CA LEU A 26 4.20 -2.39 12.22
C LEU A 26 4.33 -3.14 13.57
N LEU A 27 4.69 -4.43 13.50
CA LEU A 27 4.72 -5.36 14.64
C LEU A 27 3.46 -5.25 15.52
N LEU A 28 2.30 -5.01 14.91
CA LEU A 28 1.05 -4.86 15.66
C LEU A 28 0.73 -6.15 16.39
N PRO A 29 0.22 -6.08 17.64
CA PRO A 29 -0.23 -7.27 18.34
C PRO A 29 -1.26 -8.02 17.51
N ARG A 30 -1.14 -9.34 17.44
CA ARG A 30 -2.09 -10.19 16.72
C ARG A 30 -3.50 -10.00 17.31
N PRO A 31 -4.47 -9.49 16.54
CA PRO A 31 -5.83 -9.34 17.03
C PRO A 31 -6.59 -10.67 16.98
N SER A 32 -7.68 -10.77 17.73
CA SER A 32 -8.68 -11.83 17.60
C SER A 32 -9.62 -11.50 16.45
N ARG A 33 -10.34 -12.53 16.01
CA ARG A 33 -11.40 -12.39 15.00
C ARG A 33 -12.46 -11.37 15.38
N ASP A 34 -12.76 -11.24 16.67
CA ASP A 34 -13.80 -10.36 17.20
C ASP A 34 -13.37 -8.90 17.40
N GLY A 35 -12.06 -8.65 17.46
CA GLY A 35 -11.49 -7.34 17.85
C GLY A 35 -10.73 -6.59 16.76
N PHE A 36 -10.55 -7.19 15.58
CA PHE A 36 -9.79 -6.55 14.51
C PHE A 36 -10.52 -5.39 13.85
N LEU A 37 -11.76 -5.60 13.39
CA LEU A 37 -12.49 -4.59 12.63
C LEU A 37 -12.99 -3.49 13.55
N PHE A 38 -12.82 -2.24 13.11
CA PHE A 38 -13.44 -1.10 13.75
C PHE A 38 -14.96 -1.13 13.61
N ASP A 39 -15.64 -0.65 14.65
CA ASP A 39 -17.10 -0.49 14.66
C ASP A 39 -17.54 0.68 13.77
N ALA A 40 -17.75 0.40 12.49
CA ALA A 40 -18.31 1.32 11.49
C ALA A 40 -19.85 1.28 11.45
N SER A 41 -20.51 1.22 12.61
CA SER A 41 -21.97 1.18 12.70
C SER A 41 -22.62 2.54 12.45
N PRO A 42 -23.93 2.59 12.17
CA PRO A 42 -24.69 3.84 12.12
C PRO A 42 -24.52 4.70 13.38
N ALA A 43 -24.33 4.09 14.55
CA ALA A 43 -24.09 4.82 15.80
C ALA A 43 -22.73 5.53 15.83
N PHE A 44 -21.70 4.93 15.23
CA PHE A 44 -20.43 5.63 15.03
C PHE A 44 -20.60 6.82 14.09
N TYR A 45 -21.22 6.62 12.92
CA TYR A 45 -21.42 7.70 11.96
C TYR A 45 -22.34 8.81 12.47
N ALA A 46 -23.30 8.50 13.35
CA ALA A 46 -24.10 9.52 14.04
C ALA A 46 -23.25 10.45 14.96
N SER A 47 -22.02 10.05 15.30
CA SER A 47 -21.06 10.91 16.00
C SER A 47 -20.19 11.74 15.04
N CYS A 48 -20.08 11.33 13.77
CA CYS A 48 -19.37 12.02 12.71
C CYS A 48 -20.26 13.13 12.11
N THR A 49 -20.46 14.21 12.85
CA THR A 49 -21.31 15.33 12.43
C THR A 49 -20.52 16.65 12.40
N ALA A 50 -21.18 17.71 11.94
CA ALA A 50 -20.70 19.08 12.05
C ALA A 50 -20.38 19.54 13.48
N SER A 51 -20.89 18.86 14.50
CA SER A 51 -20.60 19.17 15.90
C SER A 51 -19.19 18.73 16.27
N VAL A 52 -18.33 19.72 16.53
CA VAL A 52 -16.94 19.51 16.96
C VAL A 52 -16.86 18.56 18.17
N VAL A 53 -17.78 18.66 19.12
CA VAL A 53 -17.78 17.81 20.32
C VAL A 53 -18.05 16.35 19.99
N THR A 54 -19.03 16.06 19.13
CA THR A 54 -19.32 14.65 18.75
C THR A 54 -18.20 14.10 17.87
N LEU A 55 -17.64 14.94 17.00
CA LEU A 55 -16.55 14.56 16.12
C LEU A 55 -15.27 14.24 16.90
N GLN A 56 -14.92 15.03 17.92
CA GLN A 56 -13.82 14.71 18.84
C GLN A 56 -14.03 13.35 19.55
N ARG A 57 -15.26 13.02 19.95
CA ARG A 57 -15.58 11.70 20.52
C ARG A 57 -15.37 10.59 19.50
N ALA A 58 -15.80 10.79 18.25
CA ALA A 58 -15.56 9.85 17.16
C ALA A 58 -14.05 9.63 16.92
N THR A 59 -13.26 10.70 16.88
CA THR A 59 -11.80 10.62 16.74
C THR A 59 -11.15 9.87 17.90
N ARG A 60 -11.55 10.13 19.17
CA ARG A 60 -11.05 9.35 20.33
C ARG A 60 -11.34 7.86 20.21
N ARG A 61 -12.48 7.46 19.66
CA ARG A 61 -12.81 6.04 19.44
C ARG A 61 -11.84 5.39 18.46
N ILE A 62 -11.46 6.08 17.38
CA ILE A 62 -10.46 5.63 16.40
C ILE A 62 -9.08 5.53 17.05
N ILE A 63 -8.64 6.59 17.74
CA ILE A 63 -7.34 6.60 18.45
C ILE A 63 -7.22 5.42 19.42
N HIS A 64 -8.26 5.18 20.23
CA HIS A 64 -8.27 4.04 21.15
C HIS A 64 -8.22 2.70 20.39
N HIS A 65 -8.91 2.57 19.25
CA HIS A 65 -8.83 1.36 18.42
C HIS A 65 -7.40 1.08 17.97
N LEU A 66 -6.71 2.13 17.52
CA LEU A 66 -5.29 2.08 17.14
C LEU A 66 -4.32 1.94 18.32
N ARG A 67 -4.82 2.04 19.55
CA ARG A 67 -4.03 2.00 20.79
C ARG A 67 -2.94 3.09 20.84
N ILE A 68 -3.24 4.24 20.24
CA ILE A 68 -2.37 5.42 20.27
C ILE A 68 -2.59 6.13 21.62
N PRO A 69 -1.53 6.48 22.38
CA PRO A 69 -1.66 7.32 23.56
C PRO A 69 -2.28 8.68 23.20
N CYS A 70 -3.31 9.10 23.95
CA CYS A 70 -4.05 10.34 23.68
C CYS A 70 -4.48 10.98 25.00
N GLU A 71 -4.00 12.18 25.25
CA GLU A 71 -4.44 13.04 26.35
C GLU A 71 -5.56 13.96 25.85
N THR A 72 -5.29 14.68 24.76
CA THR A 72 -6.22 15.64 24.18
C THR A 72 -6.36 15.40 22.68
N VAL A 73 -7.60 15.52 22.18
CA VAL A 73 -7.83 15.68 20.75
C VAL A 73 -8.77 16.85 20.52
N VAL A 74 -8.35 17.75 19.64
CA VAL A 74 -9.13 18.89 19.21
C VAL A 74 -9.39 18.72 17.72
N VAL A 75 -10.65 18.65 17.34
CA VAL A 75 -11.08 18.62 15.93
C VAL A 75 -11.75 19.94 15.60
N GLY A 76 -11.47 20.51 14.43
CA GLY A 76 -12.05 21.75 13.95
C GLY A 76 -12.27 21.73 12.45
N PHE A 77 -13.04 22.70 11.96
CA PHE A 77 -13.24 22.92 10.52
C PHE A 77 -12.53 24.21 10.12
N THR A 78 -11.57 24.11 9.20
CA THR A 78 -10.77 25.25 8.74
C THR A 78 -10.94 25.38 7.22
N PRO A 79 -11.43 26.52 6.70
CA PRO A 79 -11.60 26.71 5.26
C PRO A 79 -10.24 26.78 4.56
N SER A 80 -10.23 26.43 3.26
CA SER A 80 -9.08 26.62 2.37
C SER A 80 -7.82 25.82 2.74
N LEU A 81 -7.97 24.63 3.35
CA LEU A 81 -6.85 23.75 3.67
C LEU A 81 -6.10 23.22 2.44
N GLY A 82 -6.74 23.19 1.26
CA GLY A 82 -6.17 22.63 0.03
C GLY A 82 -6.11 21.10 0.00
N ALA A 83 -6.24 20.44 1.16
CA ALA A 83 -6.40 19.00 1.36
C ALA A 83 -7.74 18.69 2.06
N ALA A 84 -8.06 17.41 2.25
CA ALA A 84 -9.31 17.03 2.93
C ALA A 84 -9.26 17.29 4.45
N ALA A 85 -8.09 17.07 5.04
CA ALA A 85 -7.78 17.43 6.40
C ALA A 85 -6.27 17.68 6.56
N ARG A 86 -5.90 18.16 7.74
CA ARG A 86 -4.53 18.26 8.23
C ARG A 86 -4.52 17.81 9.68
N ILE A 87 -3.45 17.13 10.08
CA ILE A 87 -3.21 16.76 11.47
C ILE A 87 -1.86 17.26 11.98
N GLU A 88 -1.89 17.84 13.18
CA GLU A 88 -0.71 18.31 13.90
C GLU A 88 -0.62 17.57 15.25
N PRO A 89 0.32 16.63 15.39
CA PRO A 89 0.59 15.97 16.65
C PRO A 89 1.56 16.76 17.52
N ASP A 90 1.25 16.91 18.81
CA ASP A 90 2.12 17.44 19.86
C ASP A 90 2.15 16.45 21.03
N GLY A 91 3.09 15.51 20.98
CA GLY A 91 3.17 14.39 21.91
C GLY A 91 1.91 13.50 21.87
N ALA A 92 1.14 13.48 22.96
CA ALA A 92 -0.13 12.78 23.08
C ALA A 92 -1.35 13.69 22.84
N ASN A 93 -1.13 14.92 22.37
CA ASN A 93 -2.16 15.88 22.00
C ASN A 93 -2.26 15.97 20.48
N PHE A 94 -3.49 15.98 19.94
CA PHE A 94 -3.71 15.97 18.49
C PHE A 94 -4.66 17.08 18.08
N PHE A 95 -4.24 17.90 17.12
CA PHE A 95 -5.06 18.94 16.48
C PHE A 95 -5.39 18.50 15.06
N VAL A 96 -6.68 18.34 14.78
CA VAL A 96 -7.20 17.87 13.50
C VAL A 96 -8.06 18.97 12.89
N GLU A 97 -7.69 19.41 11.69
CA GLU A 97 -8.45 20.40 10.93
C GLU A 97 -9.01 19.73 9.68
N ILE A 98 -10.31 19.88 9.45
CA ILE A 98 -11.01 19.26 8.33
C ILE A 98 -11.59 20.35 7.42
N ASP A 99 -11.57 20.13 6.11
CA ASP A 99 -12.18 21.06 5.17
C ASP A 99 -13.71 21.09 5.40
N PRO A 100 -14.32 22.28 5.57
CA PRO A 100 -15.75 22.43 5.82
C PRO A 100 -16.66 21.77 4.77
N ARG A 101 -16.18 21.47 3.55
CA ARG A 101 -16.98 20.80 2.52
C ARG A 101 -17.43 19.38 2.89
N PHE A 102 -16.77 18.74 3.85
CA PHE A 102 -17.13 17.39 4.33
C PHE A 102 -18.02 17.40 5.56
N ARG A 103 -18.37 18.58 6.08
CA ARG A 103 -19.09 18.78 7.34
C ARG A 103 -20.38 17.97 7.46
N ASP A 104 -21.08 17.80 6.34
CA ASP A 104 -22.40 17.18 6.28
C ASP A 104 -22.38 15.75 5.71
N ASP A 105 -21.18 15.16 5.56
CA ASP A 105 -21.00 13.78 5.08
C ASP A 105 -20.31 12.93 6.17
N PRO A 106 -21.09 12.22 7.01
CA PRO A 106 -20.55 11.39 8.09
C PRO A 106 -19.58 10.30 7.62
N HIS A 107 -19.82 9.72 6.44
CA HIS A 107 -18.98 8.68 5.88
C HIS A 107 -17.65 9.27 5.41
N ALA A 108 -17.68 10.44 4.78
CA ALA A 108 -16.46 11.17 4.44
C ALA A 108 -15.66 11.56 5.68
N LEU A 109 -16.31 12.10 6.71
CA LEU A 109 -15.67 12.44 7.99
C LEU A 109 -15.02 11.21 8.64
N GLY A 110 -15.71 10.06 8.65
CA GLY A 110 -15.15 8.81 9.16
C GLY A 110 -13.92 8.35 8.40
N ALA A 111 -13.95 8.40 7.06
CA ALA A 111 -12.83 8.04 6.21
C ALA A 111 -11.63 8.97 6.38
N ILE A 112 -11.86 10.28 6.43
CA ILE A 112 -10.83 11.31 6.67
C ILE A 112 -10.17 11.06 8.03
N LEU A 113 -10.95 10.92 9.10
CA LEU A 113 -10.41 10.66 10.42
C LEU A 113 -9.59 9.35 10.48
N ALA A 114 -10.07 8.28 9.82
CA ALA A 114 -9.33 7.02 9.76
C ALA A 114 -7.95 7.20 9.10
N HIS A 115 -7.90 7.93 7.99
CA HIS A 115 -6.68 8.22 7.25
C HIS A 115 -5.71 9.08 8.08
N GLU A 116 -6.17 10.20 8.65
CA GLU A 116 -5.33 11.09 9.47
C GLU A 116 -4.79 10.40 10.73
N MET A 117 -5.57 9.53 11.38
CA MET A 117 -5.07 8.79 12.53
C MET A 117 -4.00 7.75 12.14
N CYS A 118 -4.04 7.23 10.91
CA CYS A 118 -3.00 6.34 10.39
C CYS A 118 -1.70 7.09 10.10
N HIS A 119 -1.75 8.38 9.75
CA HIS A 119 -0.57 9.24 9.69
C HIS A 119 0.13 9.35 11.05
N ILE A 120 -0.63 9.50 12.15
CA ILE A 120 -0.06 9.48 13.50
C ILE A 120 0.57 8.12 13.80
N LEU A 121 -0.15 7.03 13.54
CA LEU A 121 0.35 5.69 13.79
C LEU A 121 1.67 5.44 13.03
N ALA A 122 1.72 5.81 11.75
CA ALA A 122 2.92 5.68 10.93
C ALA A 122 4.10 6.45 11.54
N ALA A 123 3.87 7.69 11.98
CA ALA A 123 4.90 8.50 12.64
C ALA A 123 5.39 7.86 13.96
N GLN A 124 4.47 7.40 14.81
CA GLN A 124 4.83 6.74 16.08
C GLN A 124 5.61 5.44 15.89
N LYS A 125 5.41 4.78 14.75
CA LYS A 125 6.11 3.53 14.37
C LYS A 125 7.40 3.79 13.60
N GLY A 126 7.77 5.05 13.37
CA GLY A 126 8.96 5.41 12.59
C GLY A 126 8.85 5.00 11.12
N LEU A 127 7.63 4.82 10.59
CA LEU A 127 7.38 4.39 9.22
C LEU A 127 7.34 5.56 8.21
N ARG A 128 7.52 6.79 8.70
CA ARG A 128 7.31 8.02 7.91
C ARG A 128 8.64 8.66 7.54
N VAL A 129 8.86 8.81 6.24
CA VAL A 129 9.31 10.09 5.67
C VAL A 129 8.07 10.77 5.12
N LEU A 130 7.96 12.07 5.31
CA LEU A 130 6.70 12.80 5.26
C LEU A 130 6.55 13.52 3.91
N GLY A 131 5.54 13.17 3.11
CA GLY A 131 4.95 14.09 2.13
C GLY A 131 5.00 13.69 0.64
N ASN A 132 5.31 12.43 0.31
CA ASN A 132 5.20 11.95 -1.08
C ASN A 132 3.92 11.11 -1.30
N ALA A 133 3.52 10.93 -2.56
CA ALA A 133 2.30 10.20 -2.91
C ALA A 133 2.30 8.72 -2.52
N LEU A 134 3.48 8.14 -2.30
CA LEU A 134 3.66 6.75 -1.92
C LEU A 134 3.42 6.54 -0.42
N ASP A 135 3.79 7.52 0.41
CA ASP A 135 3.49 7.52 1.84
C ASP A 135 1.98 7.53 2.10
N GLU A 136 1.24 8.28 1.30
CA GLU A 136 -0.22 8.35 1.37
C GLU A 136 -0.90 7.02 0.99
N VAL A 137 -0.33 6.30 0.02
CA VAL A 137 -0.76 4.92 -0.28
C VAL A 137 -0.50 4.00 0.91
N HIS A 138 0.66 4.12 1.57
CA HIS A 138 0.93 3.34 2.77
C HIS A 138 -0.06 3.65 3.88
N VAL A 139 -0.46 4.91 4.04
CA VAL A 139 -1.44 5.35 5.05
C VAL A 139 -2.82 4.75 4.79
N ASP A 140 -3.26 4.69 3.52
CA ASP A 140 -4.49 3.97 3.16
C ASP A 140 -4.38 2.47 3.50
N LEU A 141 -3.23 1.84 3.22
CA LEU A 141 -3.00 0.43 3.55
C LEU A 141 -2.90 0.17 5.06
N LEU A 142 -2.34 1.11 5.83
CA LEU A 142 -2.30 1.11 7.29
C LEU A 142 -3.72 1.10 7.86
N ALA A 143 -4.64 1.88 7.29
CA ALA A 143 -6.04 1.86 7.71
C ALA A 143 -6.67 0.46 7.55
N LEU A 144 -6.35 -0.24 6.46
CA LEU A 144 -6.80 -1.62 6.26
C LEU A 144 -6.16 -2.60 7.24
N LEU A 145 -4.84 -2.51 7.43
CA LEU A 145 -4.06 -3.38 8.33
C LEU A 145 -4.37 -3.18 9.81
N THR A 146 -4.97 -2.06 10.17
CA THR A 146 -5.38 -1.76 11.56
C THR A 146 -6.87 -1.97 11.81
N GLY A 147 -7.59 -2.44 10.80
CA GLY A 147 -9.03 -2.72 10.88
C GLY A 147 -9.92 -1.49 10.75
N LEU A 148 -9.37 -0.31 10.42
CA LEU A 148 -10.12 0.90 10.06
C LEU A 148 -10.65 0.88 8.61
N GLY A 149 -10.31 -0.14 7.82
CA GLY A 149 -10.73 -0.25 6.42
C GLY A 149 -12.23 -0.12 6.13
N PRO A 150 -13.16 -0.55 7.01
CA PRO A 150 -14.58 -0.25 6.81
C PRO A 150 -14.89 1.26 6.73
N LEU A 151 -14.19 2.10 7.50
CA LEU A 151 -14.38 3.55 7.46
C LEU A 151 -13.92 4.14 6.11
N THR A 152 -12.74 3.74 5.64
CA THR A 152 -12.20 4.24 4.36
C THR A 152 -13.04 3.78 3.17
N LEU A 153 -13.55 2.55 3.22
CA LEU A 153 -14.41 1.99 2.18
C LEU A 153 -15.81 2.62 2.15
N ASN A 154 -16.39 2.95 3.31
CA ASN A 154 -17.70 3.59 3.35
C ASN A 154 -17.66 5.05 2.90
N GLY A 155 -16.49 5.71 2.98
CA GLY A 155 -16.25 7.02 2.37
C GLY A 155 -16.05 7.00 0.85
N ILE A 156 -16.20 5.85 0.17
CA ILE A 156 -16.19 5.80 -1.30
C ILE A 156 -17.50 6.39 -1.82
N VAL A 157 -17.38 7.45 -2.61
CA VAL A 157 -18.50 8.16 -3.22
C VAL A 157 -18.76 7.61 -4.61
N ASP A 158 -20.02 7.19 -4.82
CA ASP A 158 -20.56 6.85 -6.14
C ASP A 158 -21.32 8.06 -6.70
N ARG A 159 -20.79 8.70 -7.75
CA ARG A 159 -21.60 9.62 -8.55
C ARG A 159 -22.37 8.83 -9.59
N ARG A 160 -23.70 8.95 -9.59
CA ARG A 160 -24.57 8.27 -10.54
C ARG A 160 -25.26 9.25 -11.49
N ASP A 161 -25.51 8.78 -12.71
CA ASP A 161 -26.44 9.37 -13.66
C ASP A 161 -27.41 8.28 -14.12
N GLY A 162 -28.67 8.39 -13.68
CA GLY A 162 -29.65 7.30 -13.74
C GLY A 162 -29.15 6.03 -13.02
N ASP A 163 -29.21 4.90 -13.70
CA ASP A 163 -28.74 3.59 -13.19
C ASP A 163 -27.22 3.36 -13.36
N GLN A 164 -26.49 4.32 -13.94
CA GLN A 164 -25.06 4.17 -14.21
C GLN A 164 -24.22 4.90 -13.15
N VAL A 165 -23.16 4.24 -12.67
CA VAL A 165 -22.13 4.87 -11.83
C VAL A 165 -21.12 5.53 -12.76
N LEU A 166 -21.08 6.86 -12.76
CA LEU A 166 -20.17 7.67 -13.57
C LEU A 166 -18.82 7.89 -12.87
N GLU A 167 -18.81 7.98 -11.53
CA GLU A 167 -17.60 8.19 -10.74
C GLU A 167 -17.63 7.25 -9.53
N HIS A 168 -16.53 6.54 -9.29
CA HIS A 168 -16.35 5.64 -8.16
C HIS A 168 -15.03 6.02 -7.49
N ARG A 169 -15.11 6.95 -6.54
CA ARG A 169 -13.95 7.68 -6.00
C ARG A 169 -13.81 7.49 -4.50
N SER A 170 -12.60 7.23 -4.06
CA SER A 170 -12.17 7.21 -2.67
C SER A 170 -11.70 8.59 -2.21
N LEU A 171 -11.74 8.83 -0.90
CA LEU A 171 -11.17 10.02 -0.27
C LEU A 171 -9.66 9.90 0.04
N GLY A 172 -9.09 8.70 -0.19
CA GLY A 172 -7.66 8.43 -0.11
C GLY A 172 -6.94 8.49 -1.46
N TYR A 173 -5.69 8.04 -1.48
CA TYR A 173 -4.82 8.04 -2.66
C TYR A 173 -4.97 6.78 -3.50
N LEU A 174 -5.43 5.67 -2.90
CA LEU A 174 -5.78 4.47 -3.64
C LEU A 174 -7.13 4.62 -4.33
N ARG A 175 -7.21 4.28 -5.62
CA ARG A 175 -8.49 4.12 -6.31
C ARG A 175 -9.40 3.14 -5.56
N ALA A 176 -10.70 3.37 -5.64
CA ALA A 176 -11.69 2.56 -4.93
C ALA A 176 -11.58 1.05 -5.24
N ASP A 177 -11.36 0.66 -6.50
CA ASP A 177 -11.19 -0.75 -6.88
C ASP A 177 -9.93 -1.41 -6.27
N ILE A 178 -8.86 -0.62 -6.12
CA ILE A 178 -7.63 -1.06 -5.46
C ILE A 178 -7.81 -1.15 -3.94
N LEU A 179 -8.55 -0.21 -3.34
CA LEU A 179 -8.88 -0.25 -1.91
C LEU A 179 -9.76 -1.46 -1.57
N GLU A 180 -10.75 -1.76 -2.42
CA GLU A 180 -11.57 -2.98 -2.33
C GLU A 180 -10.72 -4.25 -2.41
N TYR A 181 -9.78 -4.28 -3.37
CA TYR A 181 -8.85 -5.40 -3.52
C TYR A 181 -7.99 -5.58 -2.28
N ALA A 182 -7.40 -4.50 -1.79
CA ALA A 182 -6.53 -4.48 -0.62
C ALA A 182 -7.28 -4.96 0.63
N MET A 183 -8.51 -4.49 0.88
CA MET A 183 -9.32 -4.95 2.01
C MET A 183 -9.65 -6.45 1.88
N GLY A 184 -10.01 -6.90 0.67
CA GLY A 184 -10.27 -8.31 0.44
C GLY A 184 -9.04 -9.18 0.68
N ALA A 185 -7.85 -8.69 0.30
CA ALA A 185 -6.59 -9.36 0.57
C ALA A 185 -6.28 -9.43 2.06
N VAL A 186 -6.36 -8.31 2.79
CA VAL A 186 -6.18 -8.27 4.25
C VAL A 186 -7.13 -9.24 4.94
N ALA A 187 -8.43 -9.17 4.62
CA ALA A 187 -9.43 -10.01 5.25
C ALA A 187 -9.22 -11.50 5.00
N ALA A 188 -8.87 -11.89 3.77
CA ALA A 188 -8.58 -13.27 3.44
C ALA A 188 -7.30 -13.78 4.12
N ARG A 189 -6.23 -12.99 4.11
CA ARG A 189 -4.91 -13.36 4.66
C ARG A 189 -4.88 -13.37 6.19
N LEU A 190 -5.83 -12.71 6.83
CA LEU A 190 -6.10 -12.78 8.27
C LEU A 190 -7.10 -13.87 8.66
N GLY A 191 -7.82 -14.46 7.70
CA GLY A 191 -8.89 -15.42 7.98
C GLY A 191 -10.12 -14.79 8.62
N LEU A 192 -10.43 -13.51 8.31
CA LEU A 192 -11.65 -12.85 8.77
C LEU A 192 -12.88 -13.50 8.14
N ALA A 193 -13.95 -13.62 8.93
CA ALA A 193 -15.22 -14.14 8.45
C ALA A 193 -15.82 -13.17 7.40
N PRO A 194 -16.14 -13.63 6.17
CA PRO A 194 -16.69 -12.77 5.13
C PRO A 194 -17.97 -12.04 5.56
N ARG A 195 -18.82 -12.69 6.37
CA ARG A 195 -20.04 -12.09 6.89
C ARG A 195 -19.76 -10.85 7.75
N ALA A 196 -18.76 -10.92 8.62
CA ALA A 196 -18.40 -9.80 9.51
C ALA A 196 -17.84 -8.62 8.71
N VAL A 197 -16.88 -8.89 7.81
CA VAL A 197 -16.29 -7.85 6.94
C VAL A 197 -17.35 -7.16 6.10
N LEU A 198 -18.22 -7.92 5.43
CA LEU A 198 -19.22 -7.35 4.54
C LEU A 198 -20.36 -6.63 5.28
N ALA A 199 -20.64 -7.00 6.53
CA ALA A 199 -21.61 -6.30 7.37
C ALA A 199 -21.10 -4.92 7.83
N SER A 200 -19.78 -4.73 7.92
CA SER A 200 -19.17 -3.44 8.31
C SER A 200 -19.06 -2.42 7.17
N ILE A 201 -19.25 -2.85 5.92
CA ILE A 201 -19.20 -1.98 4.74
C ILE A 201 -20.63 -1.59 4.39
N ASP A 202 -20.96 -0.33 4.15
CA ASP A 202 -22.32 0.11 3.83
C ASP A 202 -22.62 0.02 2.34
N ASN A 203 -21.66 0.39 1.49
CA ASN A 203 -21.85 0.47 0.04
C ASN A 203 -21.94 -0.94 -0.61
N PRO A 204 -23.07 -1.30 -1.28
CA PRO A 204 -23.24 -2.60 -1.92
C PRO A 204 -22.28 -2.89 -3.09
N LEU A 205 -21.83 -1.87 -3.82
CA LEU A 205 -20.83 -2.02 -4.90
C LEU A 205 -19.49 -2.43 -4.29
N VAL A 206 -19.07 -1.69 -3.27
CA VAL A 206 -17.85 -1.96 -2.51
C VAL A 206 -17.88 -3.34 -1.86
N ARG A 207 -19.02 -3.75 -1.27
CA ARG A 207 -19.21 -5.11 -0.76
C ARG A 207 -18.97 -6.18 -1.84
N ARG A 208 -19.40 -5.95 -3.09
CA ARG A 208 -19.20 -6.91 -4.18
C ARG A 208 -17.72 -7.02 -4.54
N GLY A 209 -17.04 -5.88 -4.66
CA GLY A 209 -15.60 -5.81 -4.93
C GLY A 209 -14.78 -6.51 -3.87
N VAL A 210 -14.97 -6.15 -2.59
CA VAL A 210 -14.30 -6.79 -1.45
C VAL A 210 -14.57 -8.30 -1.42
N ARG A 211 -15.82 -8.74 -1.62
CA ARG A 211 -16.15 -10.18 -1.66
C ARG A 211 -15.44 -10.92 -2.79
N ALA A 212 -15.30 -10.30 -3.96
CA ALA A 212 -14.57 -10.89 -5.08
C ALA A 212 -13.07 -10.99 -4.77
N ALA A 213 -12.49 -9.93 -4.20
CA ALA A 213 -11.10 -9.90 -3.79
C ALA A 213 -10.78 -10.92 -2.69
N MET A 214 -11.62 -11.03 -1.65
CA MET A 214 -11.50 -12.06 -0.61
C MET A 214 -11.49 -13.47 -1.19
N ARG A 215 -12.40 -13.75 -2.14
CA ARG A 215 -12.44 -15.06 -2.81
C ARG A 215 -11.17 -15.33 -3.61
N LYS A 216 -10.72 -14.34 -4.40
CA LYS A 216 -9.50 -14.44 -5.21
C LYS A 216 -8.27 -14.68 -4.34
N GLU A 217 -8.10 -13.91 -3.26
CA GLU A 217 -6.95 -14.04 -2.38
C GLU A 217 -7.02 -15.32 -1.53
N GLY A 218 -8.21 -15.72 -1.07
CA GLY A 218 -8.45 -17.00 -0.42
C GLY A 218 -8.06 -18.19 -1.28
N TRP A 219 -8.33 -18.14 -2.59
CA TRP A 219 -7.83 -19.14 -3.55
C TRP A 219 -6.30 -19.13 -3.67
N ARG A 220 -5.68 -17.95 -3.69
CA ARG A 220 -4.21 -17.85 -3.72
C ARG A 220 -3.57 -18.46 -2.49
N LEU A 221 -4.12 -18.23 -1.29
CA LEU A 221 -3.68 -18.86 -0.05
C LEU A 221 -3.75 -20.39 -0.13
N ARG A 222 -4.88 -20.94 -0.57
CA ARG A 222 -5.07 -22.40 -0.73
C ARG A 222 -4.10 -23.03 -1.74
N LEU A 223 -3.70 -22.27 -2.76
CA LEU A 223 -2.73 -22.71 -3.78
C LEU A 223 -1.28 -22.43 -3.37
N GLY A 224 -1.01 -21.90 -2.17
CA GLY A 224 0.34 -21.52 -1.74
C GLY A 224 0.94 -20.31 -2.49
N ARG A 225 0.11 -19.54 -3.20
CA ARG A 225 0.50 -18.35 -4.00
C ARG A 225 0.37 -17.03 -3.24
N ALA A 226 -0.02 -17.10 -1.97
CA ALA A 226 -0.08 -16.02 -1.02
C ALA A 226 0.23 -16.61 0.36
N LYS A 227 0.67 -15.76 1.30
CA LYS A 227 0.99 -16.16 2.67
C LYS A 227 0.05 -15.45 3.66
N PRO A 228 -0.15 -15.92 4.89
CA PRO A 228 -0.78 -15.10 5.93
C PRO A 228 -0.02 -13.79 6.15
N LEU A 229 -0.69 -12.76 6.67
CA LEU A 229 -0.02 -11.51 7.06
C LEU A 229 0.68 -11.68 8.40
N THR A 230 1.86 -11.09 8.56
CA THR A 230 2.63 -11.16 9.80
C THR A 230 2.09 -10.17 10.84
N TYR A 231 1.91 -10.65 12.08
CA TYR A 231 1.60 -9.82 13.25
C TYR A 231 2.52 -10.22 14.40
N GLY A 232 2.74 -9.28 15.31
CA GLY A 232 3.46 -9.49 16.55
C GLY A 232 2.73 -10.43 17.52
N PRO A 233 3.25 -10.57 18.76
CA PRO A 233 2.67 -11.47 19.75
C PRO A 233 1.22 -11.09 20.08
N ALA A 234 0.46 -12.09 20.50
CA ALA A 234 -0.90 -11.89 20.99
C ALA A 234 -0.91 -10.98 22.22
N PRO A 235 -1.85 -10.02 22.32
CA PRO A 235 -2.04 -9.29 23.57
C PRO A 235 -2.59 -10.23 24.65
N SER A 236 -2.43 -9.87 25.93
CA SER A 236 -3.04 -10.65 27.02
C SER A 236 -4.56 -10.55 27.03
N HIS A 237 -5.10 -9.42 26.59
CA HIS A 237 -6.53 -9.14 26.54
C HIS A 237 -6.88 -8.35 25.29
N GLU A 238 -8.13 -8.50 24.88
CA GLU A 238 -8.72 -7.72 23.80
C GLU A 238 -9.93 -6.96 24.28
N ILE A 239 -10.22 -5.88 23.58
CA ILE A 239 -11.29 -4.96 23.89
C ILE A 239 -12.19 -4.91 22.66
N VAL A 240 -13.43 -5.36 22.80
CA VAL A 240 -14.42 -5.33 21.72
C VAL A 240 -15.61 -4.46 22.10
N PRO A 241 -16.28 -3.84 21.12
CA PRO A 241 -17.55 -3.16 21.39
C PRO A 241 -18.58 -4.16 21.93
N CYS A 242 -19.39 -3.72 22.89
CA CYS A 242 -20.59 -4.47 23.25
C CYS A 242 -21.54 -4.50 22.05
N ALA A 243 -22.17 -5.65 21.78
CA ALA A 243 -23.18 -5.75 20.73
C ALA A 243 -24.44 -4.92 21.04
N GLY A 244 -24.62 -4.50 22.31
CA GLY A 244 -25.83 -3.85 22.79
C GLY A 244 -27.02 -4.80 22.93
N PRO A 245 -28.14 -4.34 23.51
CA PRO A 245 -29.42 -5.01 23.37
C PRO A 245 -29.89 -4.97 21.90
N GLU A 246 -30.81 -5.86 21.49
CA GLU A 246 -31.29 -5.91 20.10
C GLU A 246 -31.88 -4.57 19.60
N ASP A 247 -32.43 -3.78 20.52
CA ASP A 247 -33.11 -2.51 20.23
C ASP A 247 -32.28 -1.25 20.56
N GLY A 248 -30.98 -1.38 20.87
CA GLY A 248 -30.18 -0.22 21.28
C GLY A 248 -28.67 -0.40 21.20
N THR A 249 -27.95 0.71 21.12
CA THR A 249 -26.49 0.72 21.07
C THR A 249 -25.90 0.81 22.48
N CYS A 250 -25.04 -0.14 22.84
CA CYS A 250 -24.25 -0.04 24.07
C CYS A 250 -22.83 0.40 23.72
N GLU A 251 -22.41 1.55 24.23
CA GLU A 251 -21.06 2.08 24.00
C GLU A 251 -19.99 1.40 24.89
N ALA A 252 -20.40 0.52 25.79
CA ALA A 252 -19.47 -0.21 26.64
C ALA A 252 -18.54 -1.09 25.80
N ARG A 253 -17.32 -1.25 26.28
CA ARG A 253 -16.34 -2.14 25.68
C ARG A 253 -16.06 -3.29 26.62
N LEU A 254 -16.07 -4.50 26.07
CA LEU A 254 -15.86 -5.73 26.81
C LEU A 254 -14.40 -6.12 26.67
N ARG A 255 -13.72 -6.29 27.80
CA ARG A 255 -12.39 -6.86 27.85
C ARG A 255 -12.50 -8.37 28.01
N PHE A 256 -11.85 -9.14 27.15
CA PHE A 256 -11.72 -10.59 27.31
C PHE A 256 -10.28 -11.06 27.14
N PRO A 257 -9.88 -12.19 27.74
CA PRO A 257 -8.54 -12.75 27.55
C PRO A 257 -8.36 -13.25 26.11
N ALA A 258 -7.29 -12.83 25.45
CA ALA A 258 -7.00 -13.26 24.08
C ALA A 258 -6.65 -14.76 24.05
N GLY A 259 -7.00 -15.44 22.95
CA GLY A 259 -6.81 -16.89 22.79
C GLY A 259 -7.79 -17.77 23.56
N LYS A 260 -8.82 -17.20 24.21
CA LYS A 260 -9.79 -17.96 25.01
C LYS A 260 -11.19 -17.87 24.43
N LEU A 261 -11.93 -18.98 24.50
CA LEU A 261 -13.36 -19.04 24.19
C LEU A 261 -14.17 -18.66 25.43
N GLY A 262 -15.27 -17.93 25.27
CA GLY A 262 -16.13 -17.63 26.41
C GLY A 262 -17.35 -16.76 26.09
N LYS A 263 -17.98 -16.27 27.15
CA LYS A 263 -19.06 -15.27 27.10
C LYS A 263 -18.69 -14.12 28.04
N ALA A 264 -18.85 -12.90 27.56
CA ALA A 264 -18.70 -11.71 28.37
C ALA A 264 -20.08 -11.08 28.56
N ARG A 265 -20.46 -10.80 29.81
CA ARG A 265 -21.65 -10.04 30.13
C ARG A 265 -21.28 -8.57 30.24
N CYS A 266 -21.95 -7.71 29.49
CA CYS A 266 -21.76 -6.28 29.59
C CYS A 266 -22.22 -5.76 30.97
N PRO A 267 -21.37 -5.08 31.75
CA PRO A 267 -21.79 -4.54 33.05
C PRO A 267 -22.79 -3.40 32.91
N THR A 268 -22.85 -2.74 31.74
CA THR A 268 -23.72 -1.59 31.48
C THR A 268 -25.13 -2.01 31.03
N CYS A 269 -25.23 -2.84 29.99
CA CYS A 269 -26.53 -3.21 29.40
C CYS A 269 -26.95 -4.66 29.70
N GLY A 270 -26.11 -5.45 30.37
CA GLY A 270 -26.40 -6.84 30.70
C GLY A 270 -26.33 -7.83 29.54
N THR A 271 -26.17 -7.37 28.29
CA THR A 271 -26.03 -8.22 27.10
C THR A 271 -24.88 -9.19 27.25
N GLU A 272 -25.15 -10.47 27.02
CA GLU A 272 -24.10 -11.49 26.87
C GLU A 272 -23.62 -11.55 25.43
N ARG A 273 -22.31 -11.42 25.23
CA ARG A 273 -21.67 -11.62 23.94
C ARG A 273 -20.77 -12.86 24.03
N PRO A 274 -21.04 -13.93 23.25
CA PRO A 274 -20.03 -14.96 23.06
C PRO A 274 -18.83 -14.34 22.31
N PHE A 275 -17.63 -14.74 22.71
CA PHE A 275 -16.40 -14.38 22.00
C PHE A 275 -15.66 -15.67 21.67
N ASP A 276 -15.10 -15.73 20.45
CA ASP A 276 -14.25 -16.84 20.11
C ASP A 276 -12.84 -16.66 20.71
N GLY A 277 -12.43 -15.40 20.89
CA GLY A 277 -11.11 -14.96 21.33
C GLY A 277 -9.97 -15.61 20.55
N ARG A 278 -10.27 -16.33 19.46
CA ARG A 278 -9.30 -17.02 18.66
C ARG A 278 -8.52 -15.95 17.94
N LEU A 279 -7.22 -15.97 18.21
CA LEU A 279 -6.28 -15.14 17.49
C LEU A 279 -6.43 -15.45 16.01
N LEU A 280 -6.29 -14.42 15.18
CA LEU A 280 -6.25 -14.63 13.73
C LEU A 280 -5.11 -15.61 13.42
N GLU A 281 -5.39 -16.61 12.58
CA GLU A 281 -4.40 -17.62 12.22
C GLU A 281 -3.32 -16.97 11.36
N VAL A 282 -2.33 -16.40 12.04
CA VAL A 282 -1.07 -16.02 11.45
C VAL A 282 -0.18 -17.23 11.65
N VAL A 283 0.20 -17.90 10.56
CA VAL A 283 1.30 -18.85 10.62
C VAL A 283 2.49 -18.04 11.10
N GLU A 284 2.93 -18.31 12.32
CA GLU A 284 4.17 -17.75 12.85
C GLU A 284 5.23 -18.09 11.83
N SER A 285 5.85 -17.07 11.23
CA SER A 285 6.98 -17.33 10.36
C SER A 285 8.09 -17.84 11.27
N GLU A 286 8.16 -19.16 11.43
CA GLU A 286 9.40 -19.79 11.79
C GLU A 286 10.44 -19.26 10.79
N THR A 287 11.56 -18.79 11.34
CA THR A 287 12.73 -18.29 10.61
C THR A 287 12.93 -19.04 9.29
N PRO A 288 13.28 -18.36 8.19
CA PRO A 288 13.27 -18.95 6.87
C PRO A 288 14.13 -20.22 6.84
N THR A 289 13.47 -21.37 6.69
CA THR A 289 14.13 -22.61 6.30
C THR A 289 14.68 -22.39 4.89
N PRO A 290 15.95 -22.73 4.62
CA PRO A 290 16.47 -22.69 3.26
C PRO A 290 15.59 -23.55 2.37
N LEU A 291 15.07 -22.96 1.29
CA LEU A 291 14.25 -23.66 0.32
C LEU A 291 15.22 -24.48 -0.56
N GLU A 292 15.48 -25.73 -0.17
CA GLU A 292 16.08 -26.71 -1.10
C GLU A 292 15.02 -27.17 -2.11
N ASP A 293 15.31 -26.91 -3.38
CA ASP A 293 14.84 -27.62 -4.58
C ASP A 293 13.34 -27.94 -4.72
N ALA A 294 12.54 -26.91 -4.99
CA ALA A 294 11.21 -27.10 -5.61
C ALA A 294 11.26 -26.77 -7.12
N VAL A 295 11.52 -27.79 -7.94
CA VAL A 295 11.37 -27.72 -9.41
C VAL A 295 9.89 -27.49 -9.76
N PRO A 296 9.53 -26.43 -10.53
CA PRO A 296 8.14 -26.17 -10.86
C PRO A 296 7.61 -27.11 -11.97
N PRO A 297 6.33 -27.54 -11.92
CA PRO A 297 5.74 -28.34 -12.99
C PRO A 297 5.41 -27.46 -14.22
N ARG A 298 5.77 -27.96 -15.41
CA ARG A 298 5.41 -27.35 -16.71
C ARG A 298 3.93 -27.57 -17.02
N VAL A 299 3.15 -26.49 -17.13
CA VAL A 299 1.76 -26.53 -17.58
C VAL A 299 1.67 -26.02 -19.04
N ARG A 300 1.10 -26.83 -19.93
CA ARG A 300 0.78 -26.46 -21.33
C ARG A 300 -0.60 -25.79 -21.39
N PHE A 301 -0.71 -24.64 -22.03
CA PHE A 301 -2.00 -23.98 -22.30
C PHE A 301 -2.59 -24.43 -23.65
N ALA A 302 -3.88 -24.74 -23.66
CA ALA A 302 -4.68 -24.98 -24.86
C ALA A 302 -5.23 -23.66 -25.44
N LYS A 303 -5.29 -23.58 -26.78
CA LYS A 303 -5.69 -22.40 -27.55
C LYS A 303 -7.21 -22.13 -27.45
N LEU A 304 -7.58 -20.93 -27.01
CA LEU A 304 -8.94 -20.40 -27.11
C LEU A 304 -9.15 -19.70 -28.46
N ARG A 305 -10.14 -20.13 -29.25
CA ARG A 305 -10.61 -19.43 -30.47
C ARG A 305 -11.60 -18.34 -30.09
N SER A 306 -11.36 -17.10 -30.50
CA SER A 306 -12.36 -16.01 -30.43
C SER A 306 -12.93 -15.71 -31.82
N ARG A 307 -14.26 -15.59 -31.91
CA ARG A 307 -14.97 -15.07 -33.08
C ARG A 307 -14.98 -13.54 -32.98
N ARG A 308 -14.43 -12.83 -33.98
CA ARG A 308 -14.57 -11.37 -34.12
C ARG A 308 -15.23 -11.03 -35.45
N ARG A 309 -16.23 -10.14 -35.38
CA ARG A 309 -16.96 -9.58 -36.52
C ARG A 309 -16.04 -8.70 -37.38
N LEU A 310 -16.37 -8.66 -38.68
CA LEU A 310 -15.61 -8.03 -39.75
C LEU A 310 -15.57 -6.50 -39.61
N VAL A 311 -14.36 -5.99 -39.56
CA VAL A 311 -14.00 -4.60 -39.87
C VAL A 311 -13.03 -4.72 -41.05
N PRO A 312 -13.18 -3.92 -42.12
CA PRO A 312 -12.39 -4.04 -43.35
C PRO A 312 -10.88 -4.01 -43.07
N ALA A 313 -10.14 -4.91 -43.75
CA ALA A 313 -8.75 -5.22 -43.46
C ALA A 313 -7.79 -4.02 -43.62
N SER A 314 -8.12 -3.08 -44.50
CA SER A 314 -7.32 -1.87 -44.76
C SER A 314 -7.31 -0.89 -43.58
N ALA A 315 -8.44 -0.73 -42.87
CA ALA A 315 -8.53 0.15 -41.70
C ALA A 315 -7.83 -0.45 -40.46
N LYS A 316 -7.77 -1.80 -40.37
CA LYS A 316 -7.06 -2.50 -39.30
C LYS A 316 -5.54 -2.41 -39.42
N LEU A 317 -5.00 -2.43 -40.64
CA LEU A 317 -3.55 -2.39 -40.87
C LEU A 317 -2.96 -1.02 -40.55
N GLY A 318 -3.64 0.08 -40.90
CA GLY A 318 -3.17 1.44 -40.60
C GLY A 318 -3.16 1.75 -39.10
N LEU A 319 -4.25 1.42 -38.38
CA LEU A 319 -4.34 1.69 -36.95
C LEU A 319 -3.46 0.74 -36.11
N ALA A 320 -3.31 -0.51 -36.53
CA ALA A 320 -2.42 -1.47 -35.87
C ALA A 320 -0.95 -1.10 -36.06
N ALA A 321 -0.53 -0.55 -37.21
CA ALA A 321 0.83 -0.09 -37.39
C ALA A 321 1.16 1.10 -36.46
N VAL A 322 0.26 2.08 -36.35
CA VAL A 322 0.46 3.27 -35.51
C VAL A 322 0.47 2.95 -34.00
N LEU A 323 -0.33 1.96 -33.56
CA LEU A 323 -0.39 1.56 -32.15
C LEU A 323 0.61 0.47 -31.75
N LEU A 324 0.96 -0.46 -32.65
CA LEU A 324 1.84 -1.59 -32.31
C LEU A 324 3.32 -1.25 -32.42
N LEU A 325 3.73 -0.30 -33.28
CA LEU A 325 5.15 0.07 -33.39
C LEU A 325 5.72 0.66 -32.08
N PRO A 326 5.04 1.58 -31.37
CA PRO A 326 5.50 2.07 -30.07
C PRO A 326 5.45 0.99 -28.99
N LEU A 327 4.37 0.18 -28.96
CA LEU A 327 4.17 -0.88 -27.96
C LEU A 327 5.13 -2.06 -28.15
N ALA A 328 5.52 -2.39 -29.39
CA ALA A 328 6.53 -3.40 -29.68
C ALA A 328 7.93 -2.92 -29.27
N GLY A 329 8.24 -1.63 -29.45
CA GLY A 329 9.49 -1.03 -28.96
C GLY A 329 9.58 -1.02 -27.42
N ILE A 330 8.47 -0.75 -26.73
CA ILE A 330 8.38 -0.83 -25.27
C ILE A 330 8.45 -2.29 -24.79
N GLY A 331 7.76 -3.21 -25.48
CA GLY A 331 7.71 -4.63 -25.14
C GLY A 331 9.03 -5.38 -25.34
N LEU A 332 9.78 -5.06 -26.41
CA LEU A 332 11.11 -5.65 -26.66
C LEU A 332 12.14 -5.19 -25.63
N ASN A 333 12.10 -3.92 -25.21
CA ASN A 333 12.96 -3.40 -24.14
C ASN A 333 12.61 -3.99 -22.77
N ALA A 334 11.32 -4.12 -22.44
CA ALA A 334 10.89 -4.79 -21.21
C ALA A 334 11.28 -6.28 -21.17
N ALA A 335 11.23 -6.98 -22.30
CA ALA A 335 11.65 -8.37 -22.42
C ALA A 335 13.18 -8.53 -22.33
N GLN A 336 13.96 -7.61 -22.91
CA GLN A 336 15.42 -7.57 -22.74
C GLN A 336 15.83 -7.23 -21.30
N TRP A 337 15.05 -6.38 -20.61
CA TRP A 337 15.24 -6.05 -19.20
C TRP A 337 14.99 -7.28 -18.30
N LEU A 338 13.96 -8.08 -18.60
CA LEU A 338 13.65 -9.31 -17.85
C LEU A 338 14.61 -10.48 -18.13
N GLN A 339 15.26 -10.54 -19.30
CA GLN A 339 16.17 -11.63 -19.66
C GLN A 339 17.60 -11.49 -19.10
N ARG A 340 17.98 -10.33 -18.54
CA ARG A 340 19.33 -10.09 -17.99
C ARG A 340 19.43 -10.11 -16.46
N ALA A 341 18.32 -10.37 -15.76
CA ALA A 341 18.36 -10.64 -14.33
C ALA A 341 18.73 -12.12 -14.09
N ALA A 342 20.02 -12.44 -14.12
CA ALA A 342 20.50 -13.76 -13.72
C ALA A 342 20.57 -13.86 -12.19
N VAL A 343 20.02 -14.95 -11.64
CA VAL A 343 20.08 -15.28 -10.21
C VAL A 343 21.46 -15.87 -9.91
N GLY A 344 22.24 -15.20 -9.06
CA GLY A 344 23.52 -15.71 -8.54
C GLY A 344 23.34 -16.58 -7.29
N GLU A 345 24.31 -17.44 -7.00
CA GLU A 345 24.34 -18.31 -5.82
C GLU A 345 24.60 -17.52 -4.51
N PRO A 346 24.07 -17.97 -3.35
CA PRO A 346 24.28 -17.32 -2.06
C PRO A 346 25.72 -17.49 -1.53
N CYS A 347 26.34 -16.38 -1.12
CA CYS A 347 27.65 -16.36 -0.45
C CYS A 347 27.55 -16.95 0.97
N THR A 348 28.15 -18.12 1.22
CA THR A 348 28.07 -18.79 2.53
C THR A 348 29.30 -18.61 3.43
N SER A 349 30.40 -18.02 2.96
CA SER A 349 31.55 -17.77 3.82
C SER A 349 32.54 -16.77 3.26
N ASP A 350 32.43 -15.49 3.62
CA ASP A 350 33.62 -14.64 3.67
C ASP A 350 33.51 -13.47 4.66
N ARG A 351 34.66 -13.06 5.22
CA ARG A 351 34.79 -11.95 6.19
C ARG A 351 34.49 -10.58 5.58
N ALA A 352 34.42 -10.48 4.25
CA ALA A 352 34.08 -9.26 3.49
C ALA A 352 32.60 -8.84 3.60
N CYS A 353 31.73 -9.66 4.19
CA CYS A 353 30.29 -9.39 4.29
C CYS A 353 29.87 -8.48 5.46
N ARG A 354 30.81 -7.75 6.09
CA ARG A 354 30.59 -7.07 7.39
C ARG A 354 30.50 -5.54 7.40
N SER A 355 30.44 -4.86 6.27
CA SER A 355 30.21 -3.40 6.24
C SER A 355 29.25 -3.03 5.13
N GLU A 356 28.15 -2.39 5.51
CA GLU A 356 27.32 -1.48 4.71
C GLU A 356 27.19 -1.82 3.21
N ARG A 357 26.15 -2.59 2.88
CA ARG A 357 25.83 -3.05 1.52
C ARG A 357 25.63 -1.84 0.59
N CYS A 358 26.48 -1.67 -0.43
CA CYS A 358 26.19 -0.72 -1.51
C CYS A 358 25.57 -1.46 -2.70
N LEU A 359 24.68 -0.76 -3.41
CA LEU A 359 23.88 -1.30 -4.50
C LEU A 359 24.48 -0.90 -5.84
N ARG A 360 24.90 -1.88 -6.65
CA ARG A 360 25.14 -1.65 -8.08
C ARG A 360 23.83 -1.84 -8.82
N ILE A 361 23.22 -0.73 -9.22
CA ILE A 361 22.15 -0.78 -10.21
C ILE A 361 22.81 -0.70 -11.58
N THR A 362 23.09 -1.84 -12.21
CA THR A 362 23.41 -1.88 -13.65
C THR A 362 22.14 -1.64 -14.46
N ALA A 363 21.52 -0.48 -14.26
CA ALA A 363 20.83 0.16 -15.34
C ALA A 363 21.94 0.77 -16.20
N SER A 364 22.39 0.04 -17.22
CA SER A 364 22.72 0.74 -18.45
C SER A 364 21.36 0.93 -19.13
N PRO A 365 20.61 2.01 -18.86
CA PRO A 365 19.62 2.37 -19.85
C PRO A 365 20.47 2.57 -21.09
N GLN A 366 20.31 1.72 -22.11
CA GLN A 366 20.51 2.28 -23.43
C GLN A 366 19.62 3.51 -23.42
N PRO A 367 20.18 4.73 -23.56
CA PRO A 367 19.38 5.94 -23.51
C PRO A 367 18.23 5.67 -24.47
N TRP A 368 17.00 5.83 -23.98
CA TRP A 368 15.84 5.65 -24.82
C TRP A 368 15.99 6.63 -25.97
N ARG A 369 16.53 6.16 -27.09
CA ARG A 369 16.59 6.92 -28.32
C ARG A 369 15.21 6.78 -28.88
N ALA A 370 14.37 7.77 -28.60
CA ALA A 370 13.18 7.99 -29.40
C ALA A 370 13.60 7.85 -30.88
N PRO A 371 12.83 7.12 -31.72
CA PRO A 371 13.10 7.15 -33.15
C PRO A 371 13.18 8.62 -33.56
N ALA A 372 14.25 9.01 -34.26
CA ALA A 372 14.50 10.40 -34.63
C ALA A 372 13.38 10.90 -35.54
N THR A 373 12.30 11.38 -34.93
CA THR A 373 11.24 12.12 -35.59
C THR A 373 11.64 13.57 -35.52
N SER A 374 12.39 14.02 -36.52
CA SER A 374 12.62 15.45 -36.74
C SER A 374 11.40 16.03 -37.43
N PHE A 375 10.90 17.15 -36.91
CA PHE A 375 9.84 17.92 -37.54
C PHE A 375 10.39 18.92 -38.58
N GLY A 376 11.71 18.93 -38.80
CA GLY A 376 12.40 19.86 -39.71
C GLY A 376 12.56 21.27 -39.14
N ASP A 377 12.13 21.49 -37.89
CA ASP A 377 12.30 22.74 -37.14
C ASP A 377 13.24 22.49 -35.94
N PRO A 378 14.45 23.08 -35.93
CA PRO A 378 15.43 22.87 -34.88
C PRO A 378 14.96 23.28 -33.47
N GLU A 379 14.11 24.29 -33.37
CA GLU A 379 13.63 24.79 -32.08
C GLU A 379 12.56 23.86 -31.49
N LEU A 380 11.64 23.40 -32.34
CA LEU A 380 10.61 22.44 -31.96
C LEU A 380 11.21 21.07 -31.59
N ASP A 381 12.21 20.62 -32.35
CA ASP A 381 12.93 19.36 -32.07
C ASP A 381 13.67 19.43 -30.72
N ALA A 382 14.28 20.58 -30.40
CA ALA A 382 14.94 20.80 -29.11
C ALA A 382 13.95 20.83 -27.93
N GLN A 383 12.79 21.50 -28.09
CA GLN A 383 11.75 21.54 -27.06
C GLN A 383 11.11 20.17 -26.80
N LEU A 384 10.93 19.37 -27.86
CA LEU A 384 10.44 18.01 -27.75
C LEU A 384 11.45 17.13 -27.03
N GLN A 385 12.74 17.20 -27.40
CA GLN A 385 13.79 16.43 -26.75
C GLN A 385 13.92 16.78 -25.25
N ASP A 386 13.92 18.07 -24.90
CA ASP A 386 13.92 18.54 -23.50
C ASP A 386 12.68 18.06 -22.71
N SER A 387 11.51 18.01 -23.37
CA SER A 387 10.29 17.46 -22.76
C SER A 387 10.38 15.96 -22.54
N LEU A 388 10.94 15.23 -23.51
CA LEU A 388 11.16 13.79 -23.46
C LEU A 388 12.21 13.42 -22.40
N ASP A 389 13.30 14.17 -22.31
CA ASP A 389 14.34 13.98 -21.31
C ASP A 389 13.77 14.24 -19.91
N ARG A 390 12.97 15.29 -19.71
CA ARG A 390 12.26 15.54 -18.43
C ARG A 390 11.25 14.44 -18.09
N ILE A 391 10.58 13.85 -19.08
CA ILE A 391 9.68 12.71 -18.86
C ILE A 391 10.49 11.46 -18.51
N ALA A 392 11.60 11.19 -19.20
CA ALA A 392 12.49 10.08 -18.91
C ALA A 392 13.10 10.19 -17.50
N ASP A 393 13.57 11.38 -17.12
CA ASP A 393 14.09 11.67 -15.77
C ASP A 393 12.99 11.49 -14.69
N ARG A 394 11.74 11.88 -14.98
CA ARG A 394 10.59 11.62 -14.10
C ARG A 394 10.14 10.17 -14.07
N MET A 395 10.45 9.37 -15.09
CA MET A 395 10.09 7.95 -15.14
C MET A 395 11.19 7.05 -14.58
N ASP A 396 12.45 7.46 -14.63
CA ASP A 396 13.56 6.79 -13.96
C ASP A 396 13.28 6.80 -12.44
N PRO A 397 13.05 5.63 -11.82
CA PRO A 397 12.83 5.55 -10.38
C PRO A 397 14.08 5.94 -9.57
N LEU A 398 15.22 6.15 -10.22
CA LEU A 398 16.52 6.40 -9.61
C LEU A 398 17.08 7.79 -9.98
N SER A 399 16.37 8.64 -10.72
CA SER A 399 16.90 9.94 -11.17
C SER A 399 17.31 10.81 -9.97
N PRO A 400 18.53 11.41 -9.98
CA PRO A 400 19.00 12.29 -8.91
C PRO A 400 18.22 13.62 -8.85
N ASN A 401 17.52 13.97 -9.93
CA ASN A 401 16.70 15.17 -10.05
C ASN A 401 15.27 14.97 -9.54
N ARG A 402 14.92 13.78 -9.03
CA ARG A 402 13.62 13.53 -8.41
C ARG A 402 13.61 13.89 -6.93
N ASP A 403 12.51 14.51 -6.53
CA ASP A 403 12.22 14.85 -5.13
C ASP A 403 11.29 13.83 -4.44
N ASP A 404 10.77 12.83 -5.15
CA ASP A 404 9.91 11.79 -4.59
C ASP A 404 10.61 10.42 -4.51
N GLY A 405 10.76 9.90 -3.29
CA GLY A 405 11.34 8.59 -3.04
C GLY A 405 10.49 7.48 -3.65
N ARG A 406 11.10 6.62 -4.48
CA ARG A 406 10.48 5.36 -4.91
C ARG A 406 11.28 4.19 -4.36
N PHE A 407 10.58 3.24 -3.74
CA PHE A 407 11.21 2.00 -3.31
C PHE A 407 11.30 1.02 -4.49
N VAL A 408 12.52 0.62 -4.82
CA VAL A 408 12.82 -0.40 -5.83
C VAL A 408 13.24 -1.68 -5.09
N LYS A 409 12.67 -2.82 -5.47
CA LYS A 409 13.09 -4.13 -4.96
C LYS A 409 14.39 -4.53 -5.68
N THR A 410 15.48 -4.66 -4.95
CA THR A 410 16.80 -4.93 -5.55
C THR A 410 17.23 -6.38 -5.34
N VAL A 411 17.92 -6.93 -6.35
CA VAL A 411 18.61 -8.21 -6.28
C VAL A 411 20.09 -7.90 -6.08
N GLU A 412 20.74 -8.60 -5.16
CA GLU A 412 22.06 -8.31 -4.55
C GLU A 412 23.16 -7.78 -5.49
N ALA A 413 24.02 -6.92 -4.94
CA ALA A 413 25.33 -6.59 -5.50
C ALA A 413 26.37 -6.41 -4.36
N TYR A 414 27.62 -6.77 -4.65
CA TYR A 414 28.77 -6.60 -3.78
C TYR A 414 29.46 -5.30 -4.15
N CYS A 415 29.67 -4.41 -3.17
CA CYS A 415 30.51 -3.22 -3.35
C CYS A 415 31.65 -3.26 -2.36
N THR A 416 32.81 -2.77 -2.78
CA THR A 416 34.02 -2.61 -1.95
C THR A 416 34.32 -1.11 -1.80
N ASP A 417 35.50 -0.77 -1.26
CA ASP A 417 35.92 0.60 -0.93
C ASP A 417 35.69 1.63 -2.05
N ASP A 418 35.58 2.91 -1.66
CA ASP A 418 35.44 4.03 -2.57
C ASP A 418 36.62 4.07 -3.56
N CYS A 419 36.36 4.33 -4.83
CA CYS A 419 37.38 4.34 -5.89
C CYS A 419 37.34 5.64 -6.69
N THR A 420 38.48 6.05 -7.24
CA THR A 420 38.56 7.18 -8.17
C THR A 420 38.87 6.74 -9.60
N SER A 421 39.50 5.57 -9.75
CA SER A 421 39.90 4.94 -11.00
C SER A 421 39.85 3.41 -10.92
N ASP A 422 39.90 2.72 -12.06
CA ASP A 422 39.89 1.25 -12.10
C ASP A 422 41.10 0.63 -11.40
N ASP A 423 42.22 1.36 -11.30
CA ASP A 423 43.43 0.90 -10.63
C ASP A 423 43.29 0.85 -9.11
N ASP A 424 42.30 1.58 -8.55
CA ASP A 424 41.97 1.52 -7.12
C ASP A 424 41.21 0.23 -6.77
N CYS A 425 40.82 -0.56 -7.79
CA CYS A 425 39.97 -1.73 -7.62
C CYS A 425 40.74 -3.05 -7.59
N PRO A 426 40.34 -4.00 -6.71
CA PRO A 426 40.83 -5.37 -6.75
C PRO A 426 40.67 -6.01 -8.14
N ALA A 427 41.58 -6.93 -8.48
CA ALA A 427 41.57 -7.60 -9.77
C ALA A 427 40.20 -8.24 -10.09
N GLY A 428 39.64 -7.89 -11.25
CA GLY A 428 38.32 -8.34 -11.72
C GLY A 428 37.16 -7.41 -11.36
N LEU A 429 37.43 -6.23 -10.80
CA LEU A 429 36.45 -5.16 -10.58
C LEU A 429 36.86 -3.90 -11.38
N THR A 430 35.89 -3.07 -11.74
CA THR A 430 36.08 -1.75 -12.36
C THR A 430 35.43 -0.67 -11.51
N CYS A 431 35.97 0.55 -11.56
CA CYS A 431 35.49 1.67 -10.77
C CYS A 431 34.29 2.34 -11.45
N GLY A 432 33.08 1.96 -11.01
CA GLY A 432 31.82 2.43 -11.57
C GLY A 432 31.11 3.42 -10.67
N GLU A 433 30.21 4.22 -11.25
CA GLU A 433 29.21 4.93 -10.45
C GLU A 433 28.27 3.92 -9.79
N VAL A 434 28.21 3.98 -8.48
CA VAL A 434 27.22 3.30 -7.64
C VAL A 434 26.34 4.35 -7.00
N ARG A 435 25.07 3.98 -6.84
CA ARG A 435 24.12 4.80 -6.10
C ARG A 435 23.94 4.15 -4.73
N ARG A 436 24.43 4.80 -3.69
CA ARG A 436 24.10 4.40 -2.31
C ARG A 436 22.71 4.94 -1.98
N PHE A 437 21.93 4.10 -1.34
CA PHE A 437 20.64 4.48 -0.82
C PHE A 437 20.51 3.97 0.62
N ALA A 438 19.71 4.65 1.44
CA ALA A 438 19.39 4.14 2.76
C ALA A 438 18.36 3.01 2.65
N VAL A 439 18.45 2.01 3.51
CA VAL A 439 17.34 1.08 3.71
C VAL A 439 16.21 1.87 4.36
N GLY A 440 15.05 1.89 3.72
CA GLY A 440 13.86 2.57 4.23
C GLY A 440 13.24 1.82 5.41
N PRO A 441 12.32 2.45 6.15
CA PRO A 441 11.74 1.89 7.37
C PRO A 441 10.88 0.62 7.14
N LEU A 442 10.61 0.27 5.88
CA LEU A 442 9.89 -0.95 5.50
C LEU A 442 10.80 -2.19 5.41
N GLY A 443 12.11 -2.04 5.67
CA GLY A 443 13.10 -3.12 5.74
C GLY A 443 13.93 -3.29 4.47
N ASP A 444 14.82 -4.29 4.49
CA ASP A 444 15.92 -4.49 3.51
C ASP A 444 15.49 -4.58 2.03
N ASP A 445 14.23 -4.91 1.77
CA ASP A 445 13.67 -4.98 0.41
C ASP A 445 13.24 -3.61 -0.14
N PHE A 446 13.29 -2.56 0.69
CA PHE A 446 12.75 -1.24 0.42
C PHE A 446 13.80 -0.18 0.68
N ILE A 447 14.12 0.55 -0.38
CA ILE A 447 15.16 1.56 -0.38
C ILE A 447 14.54 2.97 -0.30
N GLU A 448 15.17 3.86 0.45
CA GLU A 448 14.79 5.26 0.64
C GLU A 448 15.97 6.22 0.43
N GLY A 449 15.70 7.38 -0.15
CA GLY A 449 16.65 8.49 -0.32
C GLY A 449 17.00 8.83 -1.76
N ARG A 450 17.67 9.98 -1.93
CA ARG A 450 18.34 10.33 -3.19
C ARG A 450 19.54 9.41 -3.32
N GLY A 451 19.67 8.71 -4.44
CA GLY A 451 20.87 7.92 -4.72
C GLY A 451 22.08 8.83 -4.65
N ILE A 452 22.92 8.69 -3.62
CA ILE A 452 24.18 9.42 -3.58
C ILE A 452 25.04 8.76 -4.64
N VAL A 453 25.38 9.52 -5.69
CA VAL A 453 26.27 9.05 -6.74
C VAL A 453 27.68 9.08 -6.16
N GLU A 454 28.22 7.90 -5.91
CA GLU A 454 29.59 7.68 -5.48
C GLU A 454 30.26 6.73 -6.45
N ARG A 455 31.58 6.64 -6.39
CA ARG A 455 32.34 5.68 -7.19
C ARG A 455 32.84 4.57 -6.30
N ALA A 456 32.53 3.33 -6.66
CA ALA A 456 33.04 2.15 -5.96
C ALA A 456 33.37 1.04 -6.96
N CYS A 457 34.23 0.13 -6.50
CA CYS A 457 34.66 -0.99 -7.31
C CYS A 457 33.55 -2.03 -7.47
N VAL A 458 33.22 -2.33 -8.72
CA VAL A 458 32.09 -3.18 -9.13
C VAL A 458 32.52 -4.26 -10.12
N LYS A 459 31.93 -5.44 -10.01
CA LYS A 459 32.28 -6.60 -10.86
C LYS A 459 31.53 -6.54 -12.19
N GLU A 460 32.25 -6.30 -13.30
CA GLU A 460 31.68 -6.21 -14.67
C GLU A 460 30.60 -7.25 -14.99
#